data_AF-A0A947F625-F1
#
_entry.id   AF-A0A947F625-F1
#
_cell.length_a   1.000
_cell.length_b   1.000
_cell.length_c   1.000
_cell.angle_alpha   90.00
_cell.angle_beta   90.00
_cell.angle_gamma   90.00
#
_symmetry.space_group_name_H-M   'P 1'
#
loop_
_entity.id
_entity.type
_entity.pdbx_description
1 polymer ?
#
loop_
_entity_poly.entity_id
_entity_poly.type
_entity_poly.pdbx_seq_one_letter_code
_entity_poly.pdbx_strand_id
1 'polypeptide(L)'
;LKDYETVFLATGGWDSRLARGNDAWKIQPIPSAHLLIDLIQHQDQIACGSNVVIAGGGKLAMDAARKCKENGASNITLLFRESLEESDVDAELVDTLKQEGIQIYFNTAISRLFGEEKQLTELEYVLLDTQAGENLPVNTLLISAGRFPEFICSKIRSQESDEEDEDTSDAPDTGPLRWEAIETVKKPANKDQLGLLAQGDDLTDYTAAIKAIAAGRRAAAAIHHVLYGNPIEHQPNVVTPQTWLQNVDHVHHVTPTARQIMPLGGLREMAMGEDFEKGFSKEMADQEANRCLQCGLICYQKAKN
;
A
#
# COMPACT_ATOMS: atom_id res chain seq x y z
N LEU A 1 3.03 -1.33 -20.40
CA LEU A 1 2.55 -2.70 -20.67
C LEU A 1 2.65 -3.14 -22.14
N LYS A 2 2.89 -2.27 -23.14
CA LYS A 2 3.06 -2.73 -24.54
C LYS A 2 4.07 -3.89 -24.69
N ASP A 3 5.26 -3.71 -24.13
CA ASP A 3 6.36 -4.69 -24.22
C ASP A 3 6.44 -5.66 -23.03
N TYR A 4 5.49 -5.61 -22.08
CA TYR A 4 5.56 -6.36 -20.82
C TYR A 4 4.20 -6.94 -20.44
N GLU A 5 4.16 -8.22 -20.08
CA GLU A 5 2.92 -8.87 -19.59
C GLU A 5 2.51 -8.36 -18.20
N THR A 6 3.48 -8.01 -17.35
CA THR A 6 3.23 -7.50 -16.00
C THR A 6 4.28 -6.46 -15.62
N VAL A 7 3.85 -5.41 -14.92
CA VAL A 7 4.71 -4.33 -14.39
C VAL A 7 4.43 -4.15 -12.90
N PHE A 8 5.49 -4.12 -12.10
CA PHE A 8 5.38 -3.77 -10.68
C PHE A 8 5.68 -2.30 -10.46
N LEU A 9 4.73 -1.59 -9.85
CA LEU A 9 4.87 -0.19 -9.53
C LEU A 9 5.42 -0.01 -8.11
N ALA A 10 6.60 0.59 -7.99
CA ALA A 10 7.23 0.93 -6.72
C ALA A 10 7.95 2.29 -6.82
N THR A 11 7.18 3.37 -6.91
CA THR A 11 7.72 4.73 -7.19
C THR A 11 8.40 5.42 -6.00
N GLY A 12 8.40 4.77 -4.83
CA GLY A 12 8.91 5.32 -3.57
C GLY A 12 8.01 6.41 -2.97
N GLY A 13 8.49 6.98 -1.85
CA GLY A 13 7.76 7.98 -1.05
C GLY A 13 7.97 9.44 -1.44
N TRP A 14 7.64 10.33 -0.51
CA TRP A 14 7.74 11.79 -0.67
C TRP A 14 9.16 12.25 -1.03
N ASP A 15 10.19 11.70 -0.39
CA ASP A 15 11.60 12.04 -0.66
C ASP A 15 12.00 11.73 -2.12
N SER A 16 11.53 10.61 -2.66
CA SER A 16 11.74 10.25 -4.07
C SER A 16 11.04 11.25 -5.00
N ARG A 17 9.89 11.79 -4.60
CA ARG A 17 9.22 12.88 -5.35
C ARG A 17 10.03 14.17 -5.28
N LEU A 18 10.50 14.58 -4.10
CA LEU A 18 11.35 15.77 -3.94
C LEU A 18 12.63 15.67 -4.77
N ALA A 19 13.26 14.49 -4.80
CA ALA A 19 14.46 14.24 -5.61
C ALA A 19 14.21 14.38 -7.13
N ARG A 20 12.96 14.22 -7.59
CA ARG A 20 12.56 14.41 -8.99
C ARG A 20 12.29 15.89 -9.35
N GLY A 21 12.35 16.80 -8.38
CA GLY A 21 12.22 18.24 -8.59
C GLY A 21 10.78 18.71 -8.83
N ASN A 22 10.64 19.95 -9.30
CA ASN A 22 9.37 20.68 -9.37
C ASN A 22 8.32 20.09 -10.33
N ASP A 23 8.71 19.18 -11.22
CA ASP A 23 7.82 18.55 -12.20
C ASP A 23 7.33 17.15 -11.78
N ALA A 24 7.63 16.71 -10.55
CA ALA A 24 7.26 15.38 -10.06
C ALA A 24 5.75 15.09 -10.12
N TRP A 25 4.90 16.13 -10.03
CA TRP A 25 3.44 16.02 -10.12
C TRP A 25 2.92 15.66 -11.52
N LYS A 26 3.74 15.85 -12.57
CA LYS A 26 3.40 15.45 -13.95
C LYS A 26 3.55 13.95 -14.18
N ILE A 27 4.25 13.25 -13.28
CA ILE A 27 4.45 11.81 -13.37
C ILE A 27 3.19 11.12 -12.88
N GLN A 28 2.57 10.36 -13.78
CA GLN A 28 1.40 9.53 -13.50
C GLN A 28 1.82 8.06 -13.60
N PRO A 29 2.09 7.39 -12.46
CA PRO A 29 2.50 5.99 -12.47
C PRO A 29 1.38 5.06 -12.95
N ILE A 30 0.13 5.42 -12.62
CA ILE A 30 -1.08 4.85 -13.17
C ILE A 30 -1.74 5.94 -14.04
N PRO A 31 -2.16 5.64 -15.28
CA PRO A 31 -2.81 6.62 -16.13
C PRO A 31 -4.01 7.28 -15.45
N SER A 32 -4.09 8.61 -15.54
CA SER A 32 -5.16 9.41 -14.95
C SER A 32 -5.32 9.31 -13.42
N ALA A 33 -4.34 8.74 -12.72
CA ALA A 33 -4.26 8.76 -11.27
C ALA A 33 -3.33 9.87 -10.80
N HIS A 34 -3.79 10.66 -9.84
CA HIS A 34 -3.08 11.81 -9.27
C HIS A 34 -3.11 11.75 -7.75
N LEU A 35 -2.14 12.40 -7.11
CA LEU A 35 -2.23 12.66 -5.68
C LEU A 35 -3.11 13.89 -5.45
N LEU A 36 -3.93 13.84 -4.41
CA LEU A 36 -4.84 14.94 -4.04
C LEU A 36 -4.09 16.26 -3.86
N ILE A 37 -2.90 16.20 -3.26
CA ILE A 37 -2.04 17.37 -3.05
C ILE A 37 -1.61 18.04 -4.36
N ASP A 38 -1.41 17.26 -5.43
CA ASP A 38 -0.98 17.78 -6.72
C ASP A 38 -2.11 18.58 -7.37
N LEU A 39 -3.36 18.08 -7.26
CA LEU A 39 -4.53 18.84 -7.70
C LEU A 39 -4.64 20.16 -6.93
N ILE A 40 -4.48 20.13 -5.60
CA ILE A 40 -4.61 21.34 -4.76
C ILE A 40 -3.54 22.38 -5.13
N GLN A 41 -2.32 21.95 -5.45
CA GLN A 41 -1.20 22.85 -5.78
C GLN A 41 -1.20 23.32 -7.25
N HIS A 42 -1.71 22.51 -8.17
CA HIS A 42 -1.63 22.73 -9.62
C HIS A 42 -3.00 22.69 -10.29
N GLN A 43 -4.00 23.28 -9.62
CA GLN A 43 -5.44 23.18 -9.93
C GLN A 43 -5.80 23.33 -11.41
N ASP A 44 -5.20 24.31 -12.09
CA ASP A 44 -5.53 24.62 -13.49
C ASP A 44 -4.78 23.75 -14.51
N GLN A 45 -3.91 22.85 -14.06
CA GLN A 45 -3.07 22.01 -14.92
C GLN A 45 -3.45 20.53 -14.88
N ILE A 46 -4.29 20.12 -13.94
CA ILE A 46 -4.79 18.74 -13.85
C ILE A 46 -6.21 18.71 -14.40
N ALA A 47 -6.34 18.07 -15.57
CA ALA A 47 -7.63 17.87 -16.22
C ALA A 47 -8.41 16.78 -15.49
N CYS A 48 -9.65 17.08 -15.12
CA CYS A 48 -10.59 16.11 -14.56
C CYS A 48 -11.49 15.57 -15.68
N GLY A 49 -11.60 14.25 -15.78
CA GLY A 49 -12.56 13.60 -16.67
C GLY A 49 -14.00 13.69 -16.15
N SER A 50 -14.94 13.11 -16.90
CA SER A 50 -16.37 13.13 -16.53
C SER A 50 -16.66 12.37 -15.24
N ASN A 51 -15.95 11.28 -14.98
CA ASN A 51 -16.08 10.47 -13.76
C ASN A 51 -14.83 10.61 -12.89
N VAL A 52 -14.99 11.13 -11.68
CA VAL A 52 -13.90 11.37 -10.74
C VAL A 52 -14.13 10.58 -9.45
N VAL A 53 -13.13 9.81 -9.04
CA VAL A 53 -13.12 9.16 -7.73
C VAL A 53 -12.04 9.81 -6.87
N ILE A 54 -12.37 10.18 -5.64
CA ILE A 54 -11.43 10.73 -4.66
C ILE A 54 -11.39 9.78 -3.47
N ALA A 55 -10.21 9.22 -3.19
CA ALA A 55 -10.00 8.27 -2.10
C ALA A 55 -9.28 8.91 -0.91
N GLY A 56 -9.95 8.94 0.24
CA GLY A 56 -9.48 9.55 1.48
C GLY A 56 -9.42 11.08 1.44
N GLY A 57 -8.78 11.68 2.47
CA GLY A 57 -8.48 13.12 2.49
C GLY A 57 -9.51 14.01 3.19
N GLY A 58 -10.51 13.43 3.87
CA GLY A 58 -11.46 14.14 4.71
C GLY A 58 -12.00 15.41 4.06
N LYS A 59 -11.87 16.56 4.74
CA LYS A 59 -12.33 17.86 4.24
C LYS A 59 -11.65 18.30 2.93
N LEU A 60 -10.36 17.99 2.74
CA LEU A 60 -9.64 18.33 1.50
C LEU A 60 -10.21 17.61 0.28
N ALA A 61 -10.77 16.41 0.47
CA ALA A 61 -11.43 15.65 -0.59
C ALA A 61 -12.65 16.41 -1.14
N MET A 62 -13.34 17.15 -0.28
CA MET A 62 -14.55 17.90 -0.64
C MET A 62 -14.21 19.15 -1.45
N ASP A 63 -13.17 19.87 -1.04
CA ASP A 63 -12.68 21.03 -1.79
C ASP A 63 -12.22 20.59 -3.19
N ALA A 64 -11.51 19.46 -3.26
CA ALA A 64 -11.15 18.85 -4.54
C ALA A 64 -12.37 18.41 -5.36
N ALA A 65 -13.41 17.85 -4.74
CA ALA A 65 -14.64 17.46 -5.43
C ALA A 65 -15.32 18.66 -6.09
N ARG A 66 -15.52 19.75 -5.34
CA ARG A 66 -16.08 20.99 -5.88
C ARG A 66 -15.23 21.54 -7.01
N LYS A 67 -13.91 21.48 -6.89
CA LYS A 67 -13.00 21.92 -7.95
C LYS A 67 -13.08 21.06 -9.20
N CYS A 68 -13.15 19.74 -9.05
CA CYS A 68 -13.36 18.83 -10.17
C CYS A 68 -14.68 19.14 -10.89
N LYS A 69 -15.73 19.46 -10.13
CA LYS A 69 -17.03 19.84 -10.67
C LYS A 69 -16.96 21.15 -11.47
N GLU A 70 -16.26 22.16 -10.95
CA GLU A 70 -15.99 23.42 -11.69
C GLU A 70 -15.24 23.16 -13.01
N ASN A 71 -14.34 22.17 -13.00
CA ASN A 71 -13.58 21.74 -14.17
C ASN A 71 -14.36 20.82 -15.12
N GLY A 72 -15.67 20.61 -14.90
CA GLY A 72 -16.57 19.90 -15.80
C GLY A 72 -16.80 18.42 -15.46
N ALA A 73 -16.32 17.93 -14.32
CA ALA A 73 -16.66 16.58 -13.86
C ALA A 73 -18.18 16.47 -13.62
N SER A 74 -18.78 15.39 -14.13
CA SER A 74 -20.22 15.15 -14.08
C SER A 74 -20.61 14.21 -12.94
N ASN A 75 -19.80 13.19 -12.69
CA ASN A 75 -19.99 12.21 -11.64
C ASN A 75 -18.78 12.24 -10.72
N ILE A 76 -19.02 12.49 -9.43
CA ILE A 76 -17.95 12.57 -8.44
C ILE A 76 -18.30 11.66 -7.27
N THR A 77 -17.37 10.79 -6.92
CA THR A 77 -17.51 9.83 -5.84
C THR A 77 -16.35 9.97 -4.85
N LEU A 78 -16.68 10.11 -3.57
CA LEU A 78 -15.74 10.10 -2.46
C LEU A 78 -15.75 8.73 -1.81
N LEU A 79 -14.57 8.12 -1.67
CA LEU A 79 -14.35 6.86 -0.98
C LEU A 79 -13.56 7.13 0.29
N PHE A 80 -14.18 6.90 1.45
CA PHE A 80 -13.52 7.00 2.76
C PHE A 80 -13.33 5.61 3.35
N ARG A 81 -12.17 5.42 3.97
CA ARG A 81 -11.80 4.16 4.61
C ARG A 81 -12.42 4.07 5.99
N GLU A 82 -12.37 5.16 6.73
CA GLU A 82 -12.98 5.33 8.03
C GLU A 82 -14.51 5.27 7.97
N SER A 83 -15.13 5.03 9.13
CA SER A 83 -16.57 5.20 9.28
C SER A 83 -16.95 6.69 9.35
N LEU A 84 -18.24 7.01 9.21
CA LEU A 84 -18.71 8.39 9.37
C LEU A 84 -18.43 8.90 10.79
N GLU A 85 -18.54 8.04 11.81
CA GLU A 85 -18.30 8.39 13.22
C GLU A 85 -16.83 8.68 13.53
N GLU A 86 -15.91 8.08 12.76
CA GLU A 86 -14.46 8.26 12.89
C GLU A 86 -13.93 9.36 11.97
N SER A 87 -14.75 9.85 11.03
CA SER A 87 -14.36 10.87 10.06
C SER A 87 -14.49 12.28 10.62
N ASP A 88 -13.64 13.19 10.13
CA ASP A 88 -13.74 14.64 10.39
C ASP A 88 -14.93 15.30 9.63
N VAL A 89 -15.74 14.49 8.96
CA VAL A 89 -16.87 14.88 8.13
C VAL A 89 -18.17 14.74 8.93
N ASP A 90 -18.89 15.83 9.12
CA ASP A 90 -20.20 15.79 9.79
C ASP A 90 -21.34 15.38 8.83
N ALA A 91 -22.45 14.89 9.41
CA ALA A 91 -23.59 14.40 8.65
C ALA A 91 -24.29 15.51 7.83
N GLU A 92 -24.29 16.75 8.31
CA GLU A 92 -24.90 17.90 7.61
C GLU A 92 -24.15 18.21 6.30
N LEU A 93 -22.82 18.12 6.34
CA LEU A 93 -21.97 18.27 5.17
C LEU A 93 -22.13 17.11 4.18
N VAL A 94 -22.32 15.87 4.66
CA VAL A 94 -22.66 14.73 3.80
C VAL A 94 -23.95 15.00 3.03
N ASP A 95 -24.99 15.50 3.71
CA ASP A 95 -26.27 15.81 3.07
C ASP A 95 -26.14 16.95 2.06
N THR A 96 -25.33 17.96 2.37
CA THR A 96 -25.02 19.07 1.45
C THR A 96 -24.34 18.55 0.19
N LEU A 97 -23.31 17.70 0.32
CA LEU A 97 -22.58 17.14 -0.82
C LEU A 97 -23.47 16.23 -1.68
N LYS A 98 -24.36 15.45 -1.06
CA LYS A 98 -25.37 14.68 -1.80
C LYS A 98 -26.31 15.57 -2.61
N GLN A 99 -26.74 16.71 -2.06
CA GLN A 99 -27.54 17.70 -2.80
C GLN A 99 -26.74 18.35 -3.94
N GLU A 100 -25.43 18.49 -3.77
CA GLU A 100 -24.51 18.90 -4.84
C GLU A 100 -24.28 17.78 -5.88
N GLY A 101 -24.87 16.58 -5.72
CA GLY A 101 -24.71 15.45 -6.64
C GLY A 101 -23.40 14.68 -6.46
N ILE A 102 -22.70 14.87 -5.34
CA ILE A 102 -21.47 14.15 -4.99
C ILE A 102 -21.85 12.92 -4.17
N GLN A 103 -21.39 11.75 -4.61
CA GLN A 103 -21.63 10.47 -3.94
C GLN A 103 -20.54 10.22 -2.90
N ILE A 104 -20.90 9.65 -1.75
CA ILE A 104 -19.96 9.41 -0.66
C ILE A 104 -20.19 8.01 -0.11
N TYR A 105 -19.11 7.24 -0.02
CA TYR A 105 -19.10 5.90 0.57
C TYR A 105 -18.05 5.84 1.69
N PHE A 106 -18.46 5.31 2.84
CA PHE A 106 -17.61 5.08 4.02
C PHE A 106 -17.32 3.60 4.18
N ASN A 107 -16.32 3.26 5.01
CA ASN A 107 -15.88 1.86 5.19
C ASN A 107 -15.54 1.18 3.86
N THR A 108 -14.80 1.88 2.99
CA THR A 108 -14.42 1.37 1.66
C THR A 108 -12.91 1.25 1.48
N ALA A 109 -12.48 0.37 0.59
CA ALA A 109 -11.10 0.31 0.14
C ALA A 109 -11.03 -0.03 -1.35
N ILE A 110 -10.11 0.58 -2.08
CA ILE A 110 -9.89 0.25 -3.49
C ILE A 110 -9.16 -1.08 -3.57
N SER A 111 -9.69 -2.05 -4.31
CA SER A 111 -9.07 -3.37 -4.52
C SER A 111 -8.38 -3.49 -5.87
N ARG A 112 -8.99 -2.95 -6.93
CA ARG A 112 -8.48 -3.03 -8.31
C ARG A 112 -8.76 -1.76 -9.10
N LEU A 113 -7.92 -1.52 -10.09
CA LEU A 113 -8.11 -0.52 -11.12
C LEU A 113 -8.11 -1.18 -12.49
N PHE A 114 -8.88 -0.65 -13.43
CA PHE A 114 -8.91 -1.12 -14.81
C PHE A 114 -8.77 0.05 -15.76
N GLY A 115 -8.12 -0.21 -16.89
CA GLY A 115 -7.99 0.79 -17.93
C GLY A 115 -7.73 0.21 -19.30
N GLU A 116 -7.78 1.11 -20.26
CA GLU A 116 -7.55 0.86 -21.67
C GLU A 116 -6.54 1.89 -22.18
N GLU A 117 -5.44 1.41 -22.78
CA GLU A 117 -4.31 2.21 -23.24
C GLU A 117 -3.79 3.17 -22.15
N LYS A 118 -4.05 4.46 -22.31
CA LYS A 118 -3.61 5.54 -21.43
C LYS A 118 -4.74 6.13 -20.60
N GLN A 119 -5.84 5.41 -20.45
CA GLN A 119 -7.03 5.88 -19.77
C GLN A 119 -7.47 4.89 -18.71
N LEU A 120 -7.63 5.39 -17.48
CA LEU A 120 -8.38 4.69 -16.44
C LEU A 120 -9.87 4.66 -16.84
N THR A 121 -10.50 3.51 -16.71
CA THR A 121 -11.90 3.30 -17.12
C THR A 121 -12.80 2.91 -15.96
N GLU A 122 -12.28 2.10 -15.03
CA GLU A 122 -13.07 1.51 -13.95
C GLU A 122 -12.20 1.27 -12.72
N LEU A 123 -12.85 1.26 -11.55
CA LEU A 123 -12.25 1.03 -10.25
C LEU A 123 -13.16 0.08 -9.48
N GLU A 124 -12.58 -0.97 -8.92
CA GLU A 124 -13.24 -1.86 -7.97
C GLU A 124 -12.92 -1.40 -6.55
N TYR A 125 -13.95 -1.21 -5.75
CA TYR A 125 -13.82 -0.98 -4.31
C TYR A 125 -14.56 -2.06 -3.53
N VAL A 126 -14.08 -2.36 -2.34
CA VAL A 126 -14.70 -3.31 -1.42
C VAL A 126 -15.23 -2.59 -0.19
N LEU A 127 -16.37 -3.05 0.30
CA LEU A 127 -16.89 -2.68 1.62
C LEU A 127 -16.08 -3.42 2.69
N LEU A 128 -15.50 -2.72 3.66
CA LEU A 128 -14.64 -3.32 4.69
C LEU A 128 -15.40 -4.28 5.61
N ASP A 129 -16.69 -4.06 5.81
CA ASP A 129 -17.51 -4.88 6.71
C ASP A 129 -17.97 -6.19 6.07
N THR A 130 -18.28 -6.18 4.77
CA THR A 130 -18.87 -7.33 4.05
C THR A 130 -17.90 -7.98 3.06
N GLN A 131 -16.82 -7.29 2.71
CA GLN A 131 -15.89 -7.64 1.62
C GLN A 131 -16.58 -7.79 0.26
N ALA A 132 -17.79 -7.24 0.10
CA ALA A 132 -18.46 -7.17 -1.19
C ALA A 132 -17.76 -6.15 -2.07
N GLY A 133 -17.38 -6.57 -3.28
CA GLY A 133 -16.78 -5.72 -4.30
C GLY A 133 -17.84 -5.07 -5.19
N GLU A 134 -17.64 -3.79 -5.50
CA GLU A 134 -18.45 -3.03 -6.43
C GLU A 134 -17.55 -2.25 -7.38
N ASN A 135 -18.05 -2.02 -8.61
CA ASN A 135 -17.32 -1.28 -9.62
C ASN A 135 -17.89 0.11 -9.84
N LEU A 136 -17.00 1.07 -10.10
CA LEU A 136 -17.34 2.44 -10.45
C LEU A 136 -16.64 2.85 -11.76
N PRO A 137 -17.35 3.49 -12.70
CA PRO A 137 -16.68 4.14 -13.82
C PRO A 137 -15.81 5.28 -13.29
N VAL A 138 -14.57 5.36 -13.76
CA VAL A 138 -13.64 6.40 -13.33
C VAL A 138 -12.73 6.80 -14.48
N ASN A 139 -12.51 8.10 -14.64
CA ASN A 139 -11.58 8.65 -15.62
C ASN A 139 -10.46 9.46 -14.95
N THR A 140 -10.66 9.87 -13.70
CA THR A 140 -9.65 10.52 -12.88
C THR A 140 -9.74 9.98 -11.46
N LEU A 141 -8.64 9.44 -10.96
CA LEU A 141 -8.52 8.97 -9.58
C LEU A 141 -7.62 9.92 -8.80
N LEU A 142 -8.15 10.50 -7.72
CA LEU A 142 -7.39 11.33 -6.79
C LEU A 142 -7.14 10.55 -5.51
N ILE A 143 -5.89 10.40 -5.12
CA ILE A 143 -5.48 9.65 -3.94
C ILE A 143 -4.97 10.60 -2.88
N SER A 144 -5.60 10.62 -1.71
CA SER A 144 -5.10 11.36 -0.56
C SER A 144 -3.97 10.59 0.14
N ALA A 145 -2.79 10.63 -0.47
CA ALA A 145 -1.58 10.02 0.09
C ALA A 145 -0.34 10.86 -0.25
N GLY A 146 0.72 10.70 0.53
CA GLY A 146 2.03 11.29 0.23
C GLY A 146 2.75 10.63 -0.96
N ARG A 147 2.28 9.46 -1.41
CA ARG A 147 2.86 8.69 -2.51
C ARG A 147 1.81 7.83 -3.19
N PHE A 148 2.11 7.36 -4.39
CA PHE A 148 1.31 6.32 -5.01
C PHE A 148 1.54 4.97 -4.30
N PRO A 149 0.47 4.19 -4.05
CA PRO A 149 0.59 2.81 -3.63
C PRO A 149 1.34 1.96 -4.65
N GLU A 150 1.80 0.81 -4.19
CA GLU A 150 2.37 -0.22 -5.02
C GLU A 150 1.25 -1.01 -5.71
N PHE A 151 1.45 -1.27 -7.00
CA PHE A 151 0.50 -2.00 -7.82
C PHE A 151 1.23 -3.07 -8.62
N ILE A 152 0.53 -4.17 -8.89
CA ILE A 152 0.92 -5.11 -9.93
C ILE A 152 -0.04 -4.86 -11.08
N CYS A 153 0.50 -4.38 -12.20
CA CYS A 153 -0.28 -4.08 -13.39
C CYS A 153 -0.10 -5.21 -14.42
N SER A 154 -1.18 -5.84 -14.87
CA SER A 154 -1.18 -6.93 -15.85
C SER A 154 -2.03 -6.58 -17.07
N LYS A 155 -1.71 -7.21 -18.21
CA LYS A 155 -2.59 -7.16 -19.38
C LYS A 155 -3.83 -8.01 -19.14
N ILE A 156 -5.00 -7.51 -19.52
CA ILE A 156 -6.22 -8.32 -19.61
C ILE A 156 -6.31 -8.82 -21.05
N ARG A 157 -6.28 -10.14 -21.24
CA ARG A 157 -6.56 -10.75 -22.55
C ARG A 157 -8.07 -10.96 -22.64
N SER A 158 -8.68 -10.54 -23.74
CA SER A 158 -10.08 -10.88 -24.02
C SER A 158 -10.24 -12.39 -24.15
N GLN A 159 -10.89 -13.02 -23.18
CA GLN A 159 -11.41 -14.38 -23.32
C GLN A 159 -12.70 -14.33 -24.15
N GLU A 160 -12.58 -14.10 -25.45
CA GLU A 160 -13.70 -14.27 -26.39
C GLU A 160 -13.24 -15.14 -27.56
N SER A 161 -13.16 -16.46 -27.32
CA SER A 161 -13.41 -17.51 -28.31
C SER A 161 -13.37 -18.89 -27.63
N ASP A 162 -14.35 -19.16 -26.75
CA ASP A 162 -14.73 -20.54 -26.40
C ASP A 162 -15.69 -21.06 -27.48
N GLU A 163 -15.19 -21.23 -28.71
CA GLU A 163 -15.76 -22.17 -29.68
C GLU A 163 -14.56 -22.86 -30.35
N GLU A 164 -14.30 -24.08 -29.90
CA GLU A 164 -13.61 -25.17 -30.62
C GLU A 164 -12.64 -24.76 -31.74
N ASP A 165 -11.45 -24.28 -31.40
CA ASP A 165 -10.29 -24.39 -32.29
C ASP A 165 -9.01 -24.56 -31.46
N GLU A 166 -8.57 -25.82 -31.35
CA GLU A 166 -7.17 -26.15 -31.03
C GLU A 166 -6.29 -25.44 -32.09
N ASP A 167 -5.23 -24.74 -31.65
CA ASP A 167 -4.16 -24.10 -32.45
C ASP A 167 -4.31 -22.63 -32.92
N THR A 168 -4.72 -21.69 -32.06
CA THR A 168 -4.47 -20.24 -32.31
C THR A 168 -3.96 -19.44 -31.10
N SER A 169 -2.91 -19.90 -30.42
CA SER A 169 -2.31 -19.15 -29.29
C SER A 169 -1.47 -17.92 -29.66
N ASP A 170 -1.26 -17.65 -30.96
CA ASP A 170 -0.34 -16.62 -31.47
C ASP A 170 -1.02 -15.56 -32.36
N ALA A 171 -2.36 -15.48 -32.38
CA ALA A 171 -3.03 -14.37 -33.05
C ALA A 171 -2.69 -13.05 -32.33
N PRO A 172 -2.13 -12.04 -33.02
CA PRO A 172 -1.82 -10.77 -32.38
C PRO A 172 -3.12 -10.13 -31.91
N ASP A 173 -3.20 -9.81 -30.61
CA ASP A 173 -4.28 -9.03 -30.03
C ASP A 173 -4.30 -7.65 -30.72
N THR A 174 -5.19 -7.47 -31.68
CA THR A 174 -5.36 -6.23 -32.44
C THR A 174 -6.26 -5.22 -31.72
N GLY A 175 -6.82 -5.59 -30.56
CA GLY A 175 -7.62 -4.70 -29.74
C GLY A 175 -6.79 -3.63 -29.03
N PRO A 176 -7.45 -2.61 -28.44
CA PRO A 176 -6.77 -1.66 -27.58
C PRO A 176 -6.23 -2.38 -26.33
N LEU A 177 -5.04 -1.98 -25.87
CA LEU A 177 -4.38 -2.61 -24.73
C LEU A 177 -5.20 -2.41 -23.45
N ARG A 178 -5.85 -3.46 -22.96
CA ARG A 178 -6.54 -3.45 -21.66
C ARG A 178 -5.64 -3.92 -20.54
N TRP A 179 -5.79 -3.30 -19.38
CA TRP A 179 -4.97 -3.59 -18.22
C TRP A 179 -5.78 -3.53 -16.93
N GLU A 180 -5.35 -4.34 -15.96
CA GLU A 180 -5.77 -4.23 -14.58
C GLU A 180 -4.55 -3.85 -13.71
N ALA A 181 -4.81 -3.19 -12.60
CA ALA A 181 -3.83 -2.98 -11.55
C ALA A 181 -4.43 -3.47 -10.22
N ILE A 182 -3.76 -4.45 -9.61
CA ILE A 182 -4.17 -5.04 -8.34
C ILE A 182 -3.24 -4.59 -7.23
N GLU A 183 -3.75 -4.58 -6.00
CA GLU A 183 -2.91 -4.38 -4.82
C GLU A 183 -1.87 -5.49 -4.67
N THR A 184 -0.76 -5.17 -4.01
CA THR A 184 0.24 -6.18 -3.67
C THR A 184 -0.25 -7.14 -2.59
N VAL A 185 0.33 -8.33 -2.56
CA VAL A 185 -0.03 -9.40 -1.63
C VAL A 185 0.32 -9.02 -0.20
N LYS A 186 -0.72 -8.91 0.62
CA LYS A 186 -0.65 -8.75 2.07
C LYS A 186 -1.70 -9.63 2.74
N LYS A 187 -1.37 -10.20 3.90
CA LYS A 187 -2.32 -10.95 4.71
C LYS A 187 -2.91 -9.97 5.74
N PRO A 188 -4.11 -9.40 5.49
CA PRO A 188 -4.71 -8.45 6.42
C PRO A 188 -5.02 -9.17 7.74
N ALA A 189 -4.64 -8.56 8.85
CA ALA A 189 -4.93 -9.11 10.16
C ALA A 189 -6.28 -8.62 10.73
N ASN A 190 -6.81 -7.53 10.17
CA ASN A 190 -8.14 -7.00 10.42
C ASN A 190 -8.71 -6.37 9.14
N LYS A 191 -10.00 -6.00 9.16
CA LYS A 191 -10.67 -5.37 8.01
C LYS A 191 -9.98 -4.08 7.57
N ASP A 192 -9.42 -3.32 8.52
CA ASP A 192 -8.73 -2.06 8.29
C ASP A 192 -7.37 -2.24 7.58
N GLN A 193 -7.01 -3.47 7.19
CA GLN A 193 -5.86 -3.78 6.33
C GLN A 193 -6.23 -4.21 4.91
N LEU A 194 -7.52 -4.29 4.55
CA LEU A 194 -7.99 -4.66 3.20
C LEU A 194 -7.86 -3.52 2.18
N GLY A 195 -7.50 -3.85 0.95
CA GLY A 195 -7.42 -2.88 -0.14
C GLY A 195 -6.33 -1.81 0.05
N LEU A 196 -6.14 -0.99 -0.98
CA LEU A 196 -5.06 -0.01 -1.04
C LEU A 196 -5.17 1.04 0.06
N LEU A 197 -4.01 1.62 0.43
CA LEU A 197 -3.88 2.72 1.39
C LEU A 197 -4.27 2.34 2.81
N ALA A 198 -4.14 1.06 3.17
CA ALA A 198 -4.35 0.64 4.54
C ALA A 198 -3.25 1.19 5.46
N GLN A 199 -3.62 1.63 6.66
CA GLN A 199 -2.69 2.20 7.66
C GLN A 199 -1.56 1.23 8.07
N GLY A 200 -1.77 -0.07 7.86
CA GLY A 200 -0.81 -1.15 8.14
C GLY A 200 -0.08 -1.70 6.92
N ASP A 201 -0.18 -1.05 5.74
CA ASP A 201 0.60 -1.46 4.58
C ASP A 201 2.09 -1.25 4.84
N ASP A 202 2.79 -2.33 5.18
CA ASP A 202 4.26 -2.43 5.20
C ASP A 202 4.88 -2.29 3.79
N LEU A 203 4.18 -1.61 2.88
CA LEU A 203 4.57 -1.40 1.50
C LEU A 203 5.57 -0.26 1.45
N THR A 204 6.78 -0.60 0.98
CA THR A 204 8.02 0.20 0.86
C THR A 204 8.08 1.47 1.70
N ASP A 205 7.66 1.35 2.95
CA ASP A 205 7.60 2.50 3.83
C ASP A 205 9.04 2.90 4.20
N TYR A 206 9.23 4.20 4.39
CA TYR A 206 10.50 4.82 4.73
C TYR A 206 11.10 4.27 6.03
N THR A 207 10.29 3.57 6.83
CA THR A 207 10.63 3.09 8.16
C THR A 207 11.79 2.10 8.18
N ALA A 208 12.00 1.25 7.13
CA ALA A 208 13.21 0.42 7.03
C ALA A 208 13.44 -0.24 5.66
N ALA A 209 14.70 -0.27 5.20
CA ALA A 209 15.11 -1.01 3.98
C ALA A 209 14.70 -2.49 4.00
N ILE A 210 14.69 -3.12 5.18
CA ILE A 210 14.26 -4.53 5.33
C ILE A 210 12.79 -4.75 4.97
N LYS A 211 11.91 -3.77 5.28
CA LYS A 211 10.48 -3.85 4.91
C LYS A 211 10.31 -3.73 3.40
N ALA A 212 11.04 -2.83 2.75
CA ALA A 212 11.03 -2.68 1.30
C ALA A 212 11.53 -3.95 0.58
N ILE A 213 12.61 -4.58 1.08
CA ILE A 213 13.11 -5.87 0.56
C ILE A 213 12.04 -6.96 0.72
N ALA A 214 11.39 -7.04 1.89
CA ALA A 214 10.32 -8.00 2.13
C ALA A 214 9.11 -7.77 1.20
N ALA A 215 8.70 -6.52 0.99
CA ALA A 215 7.64 -6.15 0.06
C ALA A 215 8.00 -6.53 -1.38
N GLY A 216 9.24 -6.26 -1.82
CA GLY A 216 9.73 -6.68 -3.14
C GLY A 216 9.70 -8.19 -3.34
N ARG A 217 10.04 -8.99 -2.31
CA ARG A 217 9.93 -10.46 -2.37
C ARG A 217 8.47 -10.93 -2.51
N ARG A 218 7.55 -10.31 -1.76
CA ARG A 218 6.10 -10.61 -1.88
C ARG A 218 5.56 -10.24 -3.26
N ALA A 219 5.93 -9.07 -3.77
CA ALA A 219 5.55 -8.62 -5.11
C ALA A 219 6.09 -9.57 -6.19
N ALA A 220 7.34 -10.03 -6.10
CA ALA A 220 7.90 -10.99 -7.05
C ALA A 220 7.12 -12.32 -7.07
N ALA A 221 6.75 -12.86 -5.90
CA ALA A 221 5.91 -14.05 -5.82
C ALA A 221 4.51 -13.79 -6.43
N ALA A 222 3.91 -12.65 -6.13
CA ALA A 222 2.61 -12.26 -6.67
C ALA A 222 2.61 -12.14 -8.19
N ILE A 223 3.62 -11.48 -8.77
CA ILE A 223 3.80 -11.37 -10.22
C ILE A 223 3.91 -12.76 -10.85
N HIS A 224 4.63 -13.69 -10.20
CA HIS A 224 4.66 -15.07 -10.67
C HIS A 224 3.25 -15.67 -10.72
N HIS A 225 2.44 -15.55 -9.66
CA HIS A 225 1.05 -16.04 -9.70
C HIS A 225 0.22 -15.40 -10.81
N VAL A 226 0.29 -14.07 -10.97
CA VAL A 226 -0.40 -13.32 -12.03
C VAL A 226 -0.01 -13.81 -13.42
N LEU A 227 1.29 -13.99 -13.69
CA LEU A 227 1.78 -14.44 -14.99
C LEU A 227 1.29 -15.83 -15.39
N TYR A 228 1.05 -16.71 -14.41
CA TYR A 228 0.57 -18.08 -14.64
C TYR A 228 -0.95 -18.23 -14.44
N GLY A 229 -1.69 -17.14 -14.16
CA GLY A 229 -3.12 -17.20 -13.88
C GLY A 229 -3.46 -17.98 -12.60
N ASN A 230 -2.51 -18.12 -11.69
CA ASN A 230 -2.72 -18.80 -10.41
C ASN A 230 -3.36 -17.84 -9.40
N PRO A 231 -4.20 -18.34 -8.49
CA PRO A 231 -4.65 -17.53 -7.37
C PRO A 231 -3.44 -17.06 -6.56
N ILE A 232 -3.51 -15.80 -6.13
CA ILE A 232 -2.57 -15.25 -5.18
C ILE A 232 -2.89 -15.87 -3.81
N GLU A 233 -2.01 -16.76 -3.34
CA GLU A 233 -2.16 -17.38 -2.03
C GLU A 233 -1.19 -16.79 -1.01
N HIS A 234 -1.68 -16.60 0.21
CA HIS A 234 -0.82 -16.28 1.33
C HIS A 234 -0.16 -17.56 1.86
N GLN A 235 1.13 -17.48 2.18
CA GLN A 235 1.75 -18.57 2.93
C GLN A 235 0.98 -18.78 4.25
N PRO A 236 0.61 -20.03 4.60
CA PRO A 236 -0.33 -20.30 5.69
C PRO A 236 0.19 -19.77 7.04
N ASN A 237 1.51 -19.75 7.23
CA ASN A 237 2.19 -19.46 8.50
C ASN A 237 2.87 -18.07 8.56
N VAL A 238 2.39 -17.08 7.80
CA VAL A 238 2.88 -15.70 7.94
C VAL A 238 2.43 -15.14 9.30
N VAL A 239 3.40 -14.73 10.11
CA VAL A 239 3.18 -14.04 11.38
C VAL A 239 2.67 -12.63 11.09
N THR A 240 1.55 -12.28 11.73
CA THR A 240 0.93 -10.95 11.76
C THR A 240 1.12 -10.32 13.15
N PRO A 241 0.89 -9.00 13.34
CA PRO A 241 0.91 -8.38 14.66
C PRO A 241 -0.06 -9.02 15.68
N GLN A 242 -1.10 -9.70 15.20
CA GLN A 242 -2.12 -10.40 15.96
C GLN A 242 -1.78 -11.89 16.17
N THR A 243 -0.70 -12.38 15.53
CA THR A 243 -0.25 -13.75 15.74
C THR A 243 0.28 -13.89 17.15
N TRP A 244 -0.35 -14.78 17.91
CA TRP A 244 0.13 -15.15 19.23
C TRP A 244 1.42 -15.96 19.11
N LEU A 245 2.55 -15.28 19.22
CA LEU A 245 3.84 -15.94 19.40
C LEU A 245 3.94 -16.34 20.86
N GLN A 246 4.24 -17.63 21.11
CA GLN A 246 4.57 -18.07 22.46
C GLN A 246 5.75 -17.26 22.97
N ASN A 247 5.50 -16.44 23.98
CA ASN A 247 6.51 -15.66 24.65
C ASN A 247 6.80 -16.25 26.03
N VAL A 248 7.94 -15.90 26.61
CA VAL A 248 8.27 -16.21 28.00
C VAL A 248 8.29 -14.90 28.77
N ASP A 249 7.21 -14.65 29.51
CA ASP A 249 7.05 -13.40 30.28
C ASP A 249 7.77 -13.46 31.63
N HIS A 250 8.10 -14.67 32.11
CA HIS A 250 8.87 -14.87 33.32
C HIS A 250 9.66 -16.18 33.27
N VAL A 251 10.83 -16.17 33.91
CA VAL A 251 11.66 -17.34 34.13
C VAL A 251 11.75 -17.61 35.62
N HIS A 252 11.51 -18.85 36.04
CA HIS A 252 11.73 -19.25 37.41
C HIS A 252 13.21 -19.55 37.64
N HIS A 253 13.71 -19.29 38.85
CA HIS A 253 15.08 -19.62 39.27
C HIS A 253 16.21 -18.95 38.48
N VAL A 254 15.92 -17.83 37.80
CA VAL A 254 16.95 -16.99 37.20
C VAL A 254 17.00 -15.65 37.94
N THR A 255 18.17 -15.29 38.44
CA THR A 255 18.37 -14.00 39.13
C THR A 255 18.44 -12.87 38.10
N PRO A 256 17.57 -11.85 38.18
CA PRO A 256 17.64 -10.70 37.28
C PRO A 256 18.96 -9.96 37.46
N THR A 257 19.65 -9.67 36.37
CA THR A 257 20.88 -8.88 36.34
C THR A 257 20.69 -7.70 35.38
N ALA A 258 21.31 -6.57 35.71
CA ALA A 258 21.23 -5.36 34.90
C ALA A 258 21.97 -5.54 33.57
N ARG A 259 21.49 -4.85 32.52
CA ARG A 259 22.20 -4.77 31.23
C ARG A 259 23.57 -4.15 31.40
N GLN A 260 24.56 -4.69 30.70
CA GLN A 260 25.83 -3.99 30.51
C GLN A 260 25.56 -2.72 29.71
N ILE A 261 25.95 -1.57 30.27
CA ILE A 261 25.78 -0.27 29.60
C ILE A 261 26.92 -0.10 28.62
N MET A 262 26.61 0.30 27.38
CA MET A 262 27.60 0.58 26.34
C MET A 262 28.59 1.64 26.85
N PRO A 263 29.89 1.35 26.90
CA PRO A 263 30.89 2.35 27.22
C PRO A 263 30.89 3.45 26.16
N LEU A 264 30.83 4.70 26.62
CA LEU A 264 30.86 5.87 25.75
C LEU A 264 32.22 6.57 25.84
N GLY A 265 32.68 7.06 24.69
CA GLY A 265 33.85 7.93 24.59
C GLY A 265 33.58 9.33 25.12
N GLY A 266 34.66 10.04 25.42
CA GLY A 266 34.57 11.45 25.80
C GLY A 266 34.21 12.34 24.61
N LEU A 267 33.59 13.50 24.86
CA LEU A 267 33.29 14.50 23.82
C LEU A 267 34.54 14.97 23.04
N ARG A 268 35.71 14.97 23.70
CA ARG A 268 36.99 15.31 23.05
C ARG A 268 37.44 14.25 22.06
N GLU A 269 37.28 12.98 22.39
CA GLU A 269 37.66 11.84 21.53
C GLU A 269 36.76 11.81 20.28
N MET A 270 35.47 12.06 20.47
CA MET A 270 34.52 12.19 19.35
C MET A 270 34.90 13.34 18.40
N ALA A 271 35.33 14.49 18.94
CA ALA A 271 35.80 15.61 18.13
C ALA A 271 37.10 15.30 17.36
N MET A 272 37.87 14.31 17.81
CA MET A 272 39.06 13.81 17.14
C MET A 272 38.76 12.70 16.12
N GLY A 273 37.48 12.38 15.89
CA GLY A 273 37.03 11.38 14.94
C GLY A 273 37.07 9.94 15.47
N GLU A 274 37.24 9.74 16.79
CA GLU A 274 37.12 8.42 17.40
C GLU A 274 35.65 8.03 17.61
N ASP A 275 35.39 6.72 17.65
CA ASP A 275 34.06 6.19 17.91
C ASP A 275 33.55 6.62 19.29
N PHE A 276 32.32 7.14 19.31
CA PHE A 276 31.63 7.53 20.54
C PHE A 276 31.11 6.31 21.30
N GLU A 277 30.65 5.28 20.61
CA GLU A 277 30.34 3.99 21.23
C GLU A 277 31.58 3.09 21.16
N LYS A 278 32.23 2.86 22.30
CA LYS A 278 33.52 2.15 22.35
C LYS A 278 33.38 0.62 22.23
N GLY A 279 32.15 0.11 22.20
CA GLY A 279 31.88 -1.33 22.23
C GLY A 279 32.11 -1.95 23.61
N PHE A 280 31.75 -3.23 23.75
CA PHE A 280 32.01 -3.98 24.97
C PHE A 280 33.44 -4.53 24.99
N SER A 281 34.06 -4.52 26.17
CA SER A 281 35.22 -5.38 26.42
C SER A 281 34.79 -6.84 26.31
N LYS A 282 35.76 -7.75 26.16
CA LYS A 282 35.47 -9.19 26.13
C LYS A 282 34.69 -9.64 27.36
N GLU A 283 35.09 -9.17 28.54
CA GLU A 283 34.45 -9.50 29.81
C GLU A 283 33.03 -8.96 29.89
N MET A 284 32.79 -7.73 29.40
CA MET A 284 31.46 -7.15 29.34
C MET A 284 30.56 -7.90 28.35
N ALA A 285 31.10 -8.28 27.20
CA ALA A 285 30.39 -9.08 26.20
C ALA A 285 30.03 -10.45 26.77
N ASP A 286 30.95 -11.11 27.48
CA ASP A 286 30.70 -12.39 28.16
C ASP A 286 29.61 -12.24 29.24
N GLN A 287 29.62 -11.16 30.03
CA GLN A 287 28.59 -10.89 31.03
C GLN A 287 27.21 -10.63 30.41
N GLU A 288 27.14 -9.83 29.33
CA GLU A 288 25.88 -9.56 28.63
C GLU A 288 25.34 -10.80 27.90
N ALA A 289 26.22 -11.61 27.33
CA ALA A 289 25.85 -12.87 26.69
C ALA A 289 25.27 -13.86 27.71
N ASN A 290 25.85 -13.97 28.91
CA ASN A 290 25.35 -14.82 29.98
C ASN A 290 24.06 -14.29 30.64
N ARG A 291 23.80 -12.98 30.56
CA ARG A 291 22.53 -12.36 30.97
C ARG A 291 21.40 -12.68 29.99
N CYS A 292 21.72 -12.80 28.70
CA CYS A 292 20.72 -12.92 27.63
C CYS A 292 20.07 -14.32 27.61
N LEU A 293 18.80 -14.39 28.00
CA LEU A 293 18.00 -15.62 27.96
C LEU A 293 17.24 -15.80 26.62
N GLN A 294 17.49 -14.94 25.65
CA GLN A 294 16.62 -14.76 24.48
C GLN A 294 17.05 -15.61 23.27
N CYS A 295 18.21 -16.27 23.32
CA CYS A 295 18.78 -17.00 22.18
C CYS A 295 18.07 -18.32 21.81
N GLY A 296 17.00 -18.74 22.51
CA GLY A 296 16.39 -20.07 22.33
C GLY A 296 14.87 -20.20 22.49
N LEU A 297 14.12 -19.10 22.57
CA LEU A 297 12.66 -19.15 22.81
C LEU A 297 11.83 -19.76 21.65
N ILE A 298 12.46 -20.09 20.51
CA ILE A 298 11.80 -20.60 19.31
C ILE A 298 11.78 -22.15 19.26
N CYS A 299 12.51 -22.86 20.13
CA CYS A 299 12.72 -24.32 20.01
C CYS A 299 11.99 -25.18 21.06
N TYR A 300 11.14 -24.64 21.92
CA TYR A 300 10.39 -25.44 22.89
C TYR A 300 9.02 -25.87 22.34
N GLN A 301 9.01 -26.69 21.30
CA GLN A 301 7.83 -27.52 21.03
C GLN A 301 7.87 -28.69 22.01
N LYS A 302 6.93 -28.72 22.95
CA LYS A 302 6.69 -29.92 23.77
C LYS A 302 6.14 -30.98 22.82
N ALA A 303 6.99 -31.91 22.35
CA ALA A 303 6.51 -33.11 21.68
C ALA A 303 5.53 -33.80 22.62
N LYS A 304 4.25 -33.86 22.23
CA LYS A 304 3.25 -34.63 22.95
C LYS A 304 3.61 -36.11 22.74
N ASN A 305 4.15 -36.74 23.78
CA ASN A 305 4.00 -38.17 23.98
C ASN A 305 2.60 -38.44 24.56
#